data_AF-A0AA88UP85-F1
#
_entry.id   AF-A0AA88UP85-F1
#
_cell.length_a   1.000
_cell.length_b   1.000
_cell.length_c   1.000
_cell.angle_alpha   90.00
_cell.angle_beta   90.00
_cell.angle_gamma   90.00
#
_symmetry.space_group_name_H-M   'P 1'
#
loop_
_entity.id
_entity.type
_entity.pdbx_description
1 polymer ?
#
loop_
_entity_poly.entity_id
_entity_poly.type
_entity_poly.pdbx_seq_one_letter_code
_entity_poly.pdbx_strand_id
1 'polypeptide(L)'
;MAATAMSFNLVGAFRGLSLGSSSSSSFFKGDFGSVHVGHKISVSFPVKSPLTIESAHKKGAGSTKNGRDSKGRRLGVKIFGDQAAKAGSIIIRQRGTKFHPGKNVGLGKDHTIFSLIEGMVKFEKFGPDRKKVSVYPREVQPENPNSYRARKRESFRLQRERRKARKEAKVAQPQLILASAADATENPVC
;
A
#
# COMPACT_ATOMS: atom_id res chain seq x y z
N MET A 1 -38.31 -8.43 31.60
CA MET A 1 -36.90 -8.42 32.05
C MET A 1 -36.23 -9.69 31.56
N ALA A 2 -35.34 -9.60 30.56
CA ALA A 2 -34.24 -10.55 30.33
C ALA A 2 -33.39 -9.99 29.18
N ALA A 3 -32.19 -9.49 29.49
CA ALA A 3 -31.18 -9.10 28.52
C ALA A 3 -30.11 -10.20 28.48
N THR A 4 -29.91 -10.83 27.32
CA THR A 4 -28.85 -11.81 27.09
C THR A 4 -27.62 -11.09 26.54
N ALA A 5 -26.57 -11.00 27.37
CA ALA A 5 -25.27 -10.51 26.97
C ALA A 5 -24.42 -11.66 26.39
N MET A 6 -23.91 -11.48 25.17
CA MET A 6 -22.94 -12.39 24.54
C MET A 6 -21.53 -11.82 24.70
N SER A 7 -20.68 -12.51 25.44
CA SER A 7 -19.24 -12.21 25.55
C SER A 7 -18.44 -13.07 24.57
N PHE A 8 -17.58 -12.44 23.78
CA PHE A 8 -16.61 -13.09 22.90
C PHE A 8 -15.25 -13.14 23.59
N ASN A 9 -14.73 -14.33 23.88
CA ASN A 9 -13.35 -14.54 24.31
C ASN A 9 -12.52 -15.08 23.14
N LEU A 10 -11.43 -14.40 22.79
CA LEU A 10 -10.47 -14.85 21.79
C LEU A 10 -9.09 -14.95 22.46
N VAL A 11 -8.66 -16.16 22.80
CA VAL A 11 -7.30 -16.45 23.28
C VAL A 11 -6.71 -17.52 22.38
N GLY A 12 -5.76 -17.11 21.53
CA GLY A 12 -4.90 -18.01 20.77
C GLY A 12 -3.45 -17.77 21.18
N ALA A 13 -2.88 -18.71 21.95
CA ALA A 13 -1.46 -18.73 22.29
C ALA A 13 -0.82 -19.96 21.65
N PHE A 14 -0.04 -19.76 20.58
CA PHE A 14 0.83 -20.78 20.01
C PHE A 14 2.09 -20.89 20.86
N ARG A 15 2.25 -22.00 21.59
CA ARG A 15 3.50 -22.36 22.28
C ARG A 15 4.35 -23.26 21.40
N GLY A 16 5.63 -22.91 21.34
CA GLY A 16 6.66 -23.52 20.51
C GLY A 16 7.11 -24.90 20.94
N LEU A 17 7.68 -25.59 19.96
CA LEU A 17 8.24 -26.93 19.98
C LEU A 17 9.53 -26.99 20.81
N SER A 18 9.60 -27.96 21.72
CA SER A 18 10.83 -28.42 22.37
C SER A 18 11.32 -29.70 21.69
N LEU A 19 12.58 -29.72 21.23
CA LEU A 19 13.32 -30.94 20.94
C LEU A 19 14.63 -30.87 21.73
N GLY A 20 14.71 -31.67 22.79
CA GLY A 20 15.96 -31.98 23.46
C GLY A 20 16.65 -33.15 22.77
N SER A 21 17.96 -33.10 22.66
CA SER A 21 18.80 -34.29 22.47
C SER A 21 20.17 -34.03 23.07
N SER A 22 20.43 -34.80 24.12
CA SER A 22 21.67 -35.08 24.83
C SER A 22 22.83 -35.50 23.92
N SER A 23 24.06 -35.14 24.29
CA SER A 23 25.24 -36.03 24.20
C SER A 23 26.45 -35.44 24.94
N SER A 24 26.80 -36.12 26.04
CA SER A 24 27.99 -35.96 26.86
C SER A 24 29.10 -36.87 26.34
N SER A 25 30.36 -36.43 26.36
CA SER A 25 31.47 -37.18 26.98
C SER A 25 32.82 -36.51 26.69
N SER A 26 33.44 -36.05 27.77
CA SER A 26 34.83 -35.65 27.87
C SER A 26 35.68 -36.85 28.27
N PHE A 27 36.64 -37.25 27.43
CA PHE A 27 37.71 -38.18 27.84
C PHE A 27 39.05 -37.71 27.25
N PHE A 28 39.72 -36.82 27.97
CA PHE A 28 41.17 -36.66 27.88
C PHE A 28 41.82 -37.87 28.55
N LYS A 29 42.50 -38.72 27.78
CA LYS A 29 43.41 -39.73 28.29
C LYS A 29 44.78 -39.42 27.67
N GLY A 30 45.73 -39.06 28.53
CA GLY A 30 47.05 -38.59 28.15
C GLY A 30 47.99 -39.73 27.76
N ASP A 31 48.87 -39.45 26.81
CA ASP A 31 50.03 -40.27 26.49
C ASP A 31 51.27 -39.66 27.15
N PHE A 32 51.82 -40.36 28.15
CA PHE A 32 53.14 -40.09 28.69
C PHE A 32 54.15 -41.00 27.96
N GLY A 33 54.96 -40.42 27.07
CA GLY A 33 56.11 -41.13 26.49
C GLY A 33 57.23 -41.26 27.51
N SER A 34 57.74 -42.48 27.74
CA SER A 34 58.97 -42.73 28.50
C SER A 34 60.16 -42.88 27.53
N VAL A 35 61.32 -42.34 27.91
CA VAL A 35 62.60 -42.56 27.22
C VAL A 35 63.53 -43.27 28.19
N HIS A 36 64.03 -44.45 27.79
CA HIS A 36 64.94 -45.28 28.59
C HIS A 36 66.40 -44.97 28.25
N VAL A 37 67.22 -44.67 29.26
CA VAL A 37 68.69 -44.66 29.14
C VAL A 37 69.28 -45.51 30.25
N GLY A 38 69.67 -46.74 29.93
CA GLY A 38 70.51 -47.57 30.79
C GLY A 38 69.87 -48.00 32.13
N HIS A 39 70.49 -48.99 32.78
CA HIS A 39 69.84 -49.78 33.82
C HIS A 39 69.50 -48.98 35.10
N LYS A 40 68.18 -48.83 35.31
CA LYS A 40 67.47 -48.55 36.57
C LYS A 40 67.44 -47.11 37.11
N ILE A 41 67.27 -46.11 36.25
CA ILE A 41 66.74 -44.80 36.67
C ILE A 41 65.78 -44.27 35.59
N SER A 42 64.50 -44.06 35.94
CA SER A 42 63.51 -43.40 35.08
C SER A 42 63.13 -42.04 35.65
N VAL A 43 63.27 -40.98 34.87
CA VAL A 43 62.88 -39.62 35.27
C VAL A 43 61.81 -39.12 34.30
N SER A 44 60.62 -38.82 34.82
CA SER A 44 59.49 -38.30 34.04
C SER A 44 59.57 -36.77 33.97
N PHE A 45 59.77 -36.23 32.76
CA PHE A 45 59.71 -34.79 32.53
C PHE A 45 58.45 -34.44 31.71
N PRO A 46 57.62 -33.48 32.14
CA PRO A 46 56.50 -33.01 31.32
C PRO A 46 57.04 -32.18 30.16
N VAL A 47 57.09 -32.76 28.96
CA VAL A 47 57.40 -32.01 27.74
C VAL A 47 56.22 -31.08 27.45
N LYS A 48 56.32 -29.83 27.87
CA LYS A 48 55.45 -28.75 27.36
C LYS A 48 55.94 -28.38 25.97
N SER A 49 55.57 -29.13 24.95
CA SER A 49 55.58 -28.59 23.60
C SER A 49 54.45 -27.56 23.52
N PRO A 50 54.71 -26.27 23.19
CA PRO A 50 53.63 -25.38 22.87
C PRO A 50 53.01 -25.89 21.56
N LEU A 51 51.77 -26.37 21.63
CA LEU A 51 50.94 -26.49 20.44
C LEU A 51 50.70 -25.07 19.95
N THR A 52 51.56 -24.58 19.06
CA THR A 52 51.32 -23.36 18.30
C THR A 52 50.13 -23.66 17.39
N ILE A 53 48.92 -23.41 17.91
CA ILE A 53 47.74 -23.30 17.07
C ILE A 53 47.94 -22.00 16.31
N GLU A 54 48.60 -22.09 15.16
CA GLU A 54 48.57 -21.03 14.17
C GLU A 54 47.10 -20.75 13.90
N SER A 55 46.70 -19.53 14.23
CA SER A 55 45.35 -19.06 14.07
C SER A 55 44.98 -19.03 12.59
N ALA A 56 44.55 -20.16 12.04
CA ALA A 56 43.51 -20.15 11.03
C ALA A 56 42.17 -19.96 11.76
N HIS A 57 42.01 -18.83 12.44
CA HIS A 57 40.68 -18.35 12.75
C HIS A 57 40.05 -18.03 11.39
N LYS A 58 39.22 -18.94 10.88
CA LYS A 58 38.24 -18.56 9.87
C LYS A 58 37.48 -17.40 10.50
N LYS A 59 37.75 -16.17 10.08
CA LYS A 59 36.93 -15.02 10.45
C LYS A 59 35.52 -15.48 10.13
N GLY A 60 34.72 -15.72 11.17
CA GLY A 60 33.39 -16.26 11.02
C GLY A 60 32.74 -15.46 9.92
N ALA A 61 32.41 -16.12 8.81
CA ALA A 61 31.75 -15.47 7.69
C ALA A 61 30.39 -15.06 8.22
N GLY A 62 30.34 -13.88 8.84
CA GLY A 62 29.10 -13.26 9.28
C GLY A 62 28.21 -13.19 8.05
N SER A 63 26.96 -13.57 8.19
CA SER A 63 25.96 -13.39 7.14
C SER A 63 25.92 -11.90 6.79
N THR A 64 26.60 -11.50 5.72
CA THR A 64 26.52 -10.13 5.20
C THR A 64 25.12 -10.01 4.62
N LYS A 65 24.23 -9.33 5.33
CA LYS A 65 22.86 -9.12 4.86
C LYS A 65 22.89 -8.24 3.61
N ASN A 66 22.71 -8.86 2.45
CA ASN A 66 22.56 -8.17 1.17
C ASN A 66 21.14 -7.59 1.06
N GLY A 67 20.83 -6.58 1.89
CA GLY A 67 19.51 -5.92 1.96
C GLY A 67 19.34 -4.74 1.00
N ARG A 68 19.86 -4.83 -0.23
CA ARG A 68 19.79 -3.74 -1.23
C ARG A 68 18.64 -3.96 -2.19
N ASP A 69 17.47 -3.43 -1.85
CA ASP A 69 16.30 -3.45 -2.74
C ASP A 69 15.92 -2.05 -3.21
N SER A 70 15.34 -1.99 -4.41
CA SER A 70 14.80 -0.75 -4.96
C SER A 70 13.31 -0.63 -4.68
N LYS A 71 12.82 0.60 -4.51
CA LYS A 71 11.38 0.84 -4.36
C LYS A 71 10.64 0.34 -5.59
N GLY A 72 9.54 -0.38 -5.37
CA GLY A 72 8.65 -0.84 -6.43
C GLY A 72 8.24 0.32 -7.35
N ARG A 73 8.40 0.13 -8.67
CA ARG A 73 7.98 1.12 -9.65
C ARG A 73 6.50 0.91 -9.93
N ARG A 74 5.72 1.99 -9.83
CA ARG A 74 4.24 2.00 -10.00
C ARG A 74 3.83 1.83 -11.48
N LEU A 75 4.38 0.82 -12.13
CA LEU A 75 4.09 0.40 -13.51
C LEU A 75 2.69 -0.25 -13.57
N GLY A 76 2.33 -0.78 -14.73
CA GLY A 76 1.08 -1.48 -14.99
C GLY A 76 0.06 -0.66 -15.75
N VAL A 77 -1.09 -1.29 -15.97
CA VAL A 77 -2.27 -0.72 -16.62
C VAL A 77 -2.91 0.32 -15.69
N LYS A 78 -3.29 1.46 -16.25
CA LYS A 78 -3.94 2.58 -15.55
C LYS A 78 -5.41 2.71 -15.95
N ILE A 79 -5.72 2.46 -17.21
CA ILE A 79 -7.09 2.45 -17.74
C ILE A 79 -7.33 1.07 -18.34
N PHE A 80 -8.38 0.38 -17.89
CA PHE A 80 -8.72 -0.96 -18.36
C PHE A 80 -9.60 -0.91 -19.62
N GLY A 81 -9.92 -2.09 -20.16
CA GLY A 81 -10.84 -2.21 -21.29
C GLY A 81 -12.22 -1.65 -20.97
N ASP A 82 -12.87 -1.08 -21.98
CA ASP A 82 -14.20 -0.47 -21.92
C ASP A 82 -14.34 0.66 -20.89
N GLN A 83 -13.21 1.30 -20.55
CA GLN A 83 -13.19 2.51 -19.74
C GLN A 83 -12.88 3.73 -20.61
N ALA A 84 -13.45 4.87 -20.20
CA ALA A 84 -13.26 6.14 -20.87
C ALA A 84 -11.83 6.67 -20.61
N ALA A 85 -11.12 6.97 -21.68
CA ALA A 85 -9.83 7.65 -21.67
C ALA A 85 -9.99 9.06 -22.25
N LYS A 86 -9.33 10.03 -21.62
CA LYS A 86 -9.20 11.39 -22.17
C LYS A 86 -8.02 11.45 -23.13
N ALA A 87 -8.02 12.42 -24.05
CA ALA A 87 -6.84 12.73 -24.84
C ALA A 87 -5.63 13.03 -23.93
N GLY A 88 -4.46 12.46 -24.25
CA GLY A 88 -3.24 12.56 -23.45
C GLY A 88 -3.19 11.68 -22.20
N SER A 89 -4.28 10.99 -21.82
CA SER A 89 -4.26 10.14 -20.63
C SER A 89 -3.39 8.89 -20.82
N ILE A 90 -2.67 8.50 -19.77
CA ILE A 90 -1.80 7.33 -19.79
C ILE A 90 -2.64 6.07 -19.59
N ILE A 91 -2.59 5.16 -20.55
CA ILE A 91 -3.29 3.87 -20.49
C ILE A 91 -2.43 2.82 -19.80
N ILE A 92 -1.13 2.74 -20.13
CA ILE A 92 -0.21 1.74 -19.57
C ILE A 92 1.17 2.31 -19.36
N ARG A 93 1.74 2.11 -18.16
CA ARG A 93 3.17 2.32 -17.90
C ARG A 93 3.87 0.96 -17.86
N GLN A 94 4.78 0.71 -18.77
CA GLN A 94 5.42 -0.60 -18.88
C GLN A 94 6.95 -0.50 -18.93
N ARG A 95 7.61 -1.67 -18.89
CA ARG A 95 9.01 -1.84 -19.25
C ARG A 95 9.03 -2.76 -20.46
N GLY A 96 9.64 -2.30 -21.55
CA GLY A 96 9.44 -2.88 -22.88
C GLY A 96 7.99 -2.79 -23.35
N THR A 97 7.70 -3.39 -24.51
CA THR A 97 6.36 -3.41 -25.10
C THR A 97 5.66 -4.74 -24.82
N LYS A 98 5.03 -4.87 -23.65
CA LYS A 98 4.10 -5.99 -23.37
C LYS A 98 2.80 -5.80 -24.15
N PHE A 99 2.36 -4.55 -24.22
CA PHE A 99 1.29 -4.10 -25.08
C PHE A 99 1.87 -3.22 -26.19
N HIS A 100 1.35 -3.39 -27.40
CA HIS A 100 1.71 -2.60 -28.57
C HIS A 100 0.70 -1.45 -28.79
N PRO A 101 1.14 -0.31 -29.32
CA PRO A 101 0.22 0.75 -29.72
C PRO A 101 -0.65 0.27 -30.89
N GLY A 102 -1.95 0.52 -30.79
CA GLY A 102 -2.94 0.28 -31.83
C GLY A 102 -3.40 1.60 -32.47
N LYS A 103 -4.69 1.71 -32.76
CA LYS A 103 -5.28 2.92 -33.36
C LYS A 103 -5.55 3.99 -32.29
N ASN A 104 -5.32 5.26 -32.65
CA ASN A 104 -5.58 6.45 -31.81
C ASN A 104 -4.83 6.49 -30.47
N VAL A 105 -3.65 5.86 -30.46
CA VAL A 105 -2.82 5.68 -29.27
C VAL A 105 -1.37 5.93 -29.65
N GLY A 106 -0.65 6.66 -28.80
CA GLY A 106 0.77 6.96 -28.96
C GLY A 106 1.66 6.09 -28.06
N LEU A 107 2.93 5.95 -28.46
CA LEU A 107 3.98 5.30 -27.67
C LEU A 107 5.01 6.36 -27.24
N GLY A 108 5.23 6.48 -25.93
CA GLY A 108 6.24 7.37 -25.37
C GLY A 108 7.65 6.77 -25.38
N LYS A 109 8.66 7.59 -25.07
CA LYS A 109 10.08 7.19 -25.03
C LYS A 109 10.36 5.96 -24.15
N ASP A 110 9.68 5.83 -23.02
CA ASP A 110 9.82 4.70 -22.10
C ASP A 110 8.81 3.56 -22.38
N HIS A 111 8.26 3.51 -23.59
CA HIS A 111 7.21 2.58 -24.03
C HIS A 111 5.88 2.72 -23.28
N THR A 112 5.66 3.84 -22.59
CA THR A 112 4.36 4.20 -22.02
C THR A 112 3.35 4.43 -23.12
N ILE A 113 2.16 3.86 -22.98
CA ILE A 113 1.07 4.00 -23.95
C ILE A 113 0.10 5.07 -23.44
N PHE A 114 -0.23 6.04 -24.30
CA PHE A 114 -1.15 7.14 -24.00
C PHE A 114 -2.19 7.34 -25.11
N SER A 115 -3.38 7.83 -24.74
CA SER A 115 -4.46 8.06 -25.69
C SER A 115 -4.23 9.35 -26.48
N LEU A 116 -4.54 9.35 -27.79
CA LEU A 116 -4.55 10.57 -28.60
C LEU A 116 -5.94 11.22 -28.65
N ILE A 117 -7.00 10.41 -28.55
CA ILE A 117 -8.39 10.87 -28.62
C ILE A 117 -9.13 10.58 -27.31
N GLU A 118 -10.30 11.18 -27.13
CA GLU A 118 -11.24 10.75 -26.10
C GLU A 118 -12.06 9.56 -26.60
N GLY A 119 -12.25 8.55 -25.75
CA GLY A 119 -12.98 7.35 -26.16
C GLY A 119 -12.86 6.18 -25.19
N MET A 120 -13.35 5.02 -25.61
CA MET A 120 -13.21 3.76 -24.88
C MET A 120 -11.93 3.03 -25.27
N VAL A 121 -11.19 2.56 -24.28
CA VAL A 121 -9.98 1.74 -24.47
C VAL A 121 -10.38 0.30 -24.79
N LYS A 122 -9.78 -0.30 -25.81
CA LYS A 122 -9.95 -1.72 -26.14
C LYS A 122 -8.62 -2.43 -26.29
N PHE A 123 -8.56 -3.63 -25.72
CA PHE A 123 -7.42 -4.53 -25.81
C PHE A 123 -7.72 -5.62 -26.84
N GLU A 124 -6.86 -5.75 -27.84
CA GLU A 124 -7.02 -6.71 -28.92
C GLU A 124 -5.78 -7.61 -29.00
N LYS A 125 -5.93 -8.82 -29.54
CA LYS A 125 -4.77 -9.66 -29.88
C LYS A 125 -3.99 -9.04 -31.05
N PHE A 126 -2.68 -9.18 -31.00
CA PHE A 126 -1.74 -8.76 -32.03
C PHE A 126 -0.85 -9.95 -32.42
N GLY A 127 -1.36 -10.77 -33.35
CA GLY A 127 -0.76 -12.07 -33.66
C GLY A 127 -1.09 -13.13 -32.61
N PRO A 128 -0.27 -14.20 -32.48
CA PRO A 128 -0.57 -15.32 -31.60
C PRO A 128 -0.55 -14.93 -30.10
N ASP A 129 0.52 -14.25 -29.67
CA ASP A 129 0.81 -14.06 -28.24
C ASP A 129 0.70 -12.61 -27.75
N ARG A 130 0.89 -11.63 -28.64
CA ARG A 130 1.01 -10.22 -28.25
C ARG A 130 -0.37 -9.56 -28.18
N LYS A 131 -0.44 -8.43 -27.49
CA LYS A 131 -1.65 -7.62 -27.36
C LYS A 131 -1.39 -6.21 -27.83
N LYS A 132 -2.39 -5.58 -28.44
CA LYS A 132 -2.36 -4.16 -28.82
C LYS A 132 -3.50 -3.40 -28.13
N VAL A 133 -3.30 -2.11 -27.96
CA VAL A 133 -4.25 -1.21 -27.30
C VAL A 133 -4.70 -0.15 -28.29
N SER A 134 -5.99 -0.08 -28.51
CA SER A 134 -6.62 0.94 -29.36
C SER A 134 -7.62 1.75 -28.55
N VAL A 135 -7.85 2.99 -28.95
CA VAL A 135 -8.94 3.81 -28.39
C VAL A 135 -9.96 4.07 -29.50
N TYR A 136 -11.23 3.82 -29.19
CA TYR A 136 -12.35 4.04 -30.09
C TYR A 136 -13.21 5.18 -29.57
N PRO A 137 -13.64 6.13 -30.42
CA PRO A 137 -14.53 7.20 -29.99
C PRO A 137 -15.81 6.61 -29.41
N ARG A 138 -16.28 7.17 -28.31
CA ARG A 138 -17.48 6.68 -27.62
C ARG A 138 -18.58 7.72 -27.71
N GLU A 139 -19.71 7.32 -28.27
CA GLU A 139 -20.95 8.09 -28.19
C GLU A 139 -21.57 7.90 -26.79
N VAL A 140 -21.78 9.01 -26.09
CA VAL A 140 -22.42 8.99 -24.78
C VAL A 140 -23.93 8.83 -25.00
N GLN A 141 -24.45 7.65 -24.68
CA GLN A 141 -25.90 7.44 -24.69
C GLN A 141 -26.58 8.35 -23.67
N PRO A 142 -27.74 8.94 -24.01
CA PRO A 142 -28.48 9.79 -23.08
C PRO A 142 -28.93 8.99 -21.86
N GLU A 143 -28.81 9.58 -20.67
CA GLU A 143 -29.23 8.95 -19.43
C GLU A 143 -30.77 8.86 -19.33
N ASN A 144 -31.28 7.75 -18.79
CA ASN A 144 -32.71 7.62 -18.51
C ASN A 144 -33.12 8.58 -17.36
N PRO A 145 -34.08 9.51 -17.59
CA PRO A 145 -34.50 10.49 -16.59
C PRO A 145 -35.15 9.84 -15.37
N ASN A 146 -35.82 8.69 -15.54
CA ASN A 146 -36.50 7.96 -14.47
C ASN A 146 -35.57 6.98 -13.72
N SER A 147 -34.25 7.13 -13.86
CA SER A 147 -33.29 6.29 -13.15
C SER A 147 -33.29 6.56 -11.63
N TYR A 148 -33.07 5.51 -10.84
CA TYR A 148 -32.89 5.62 -9.38
C TYR A 148 -31.82 6.65 -9.01
N ARG A 149 -30.74 6.71 -9.80
CA ARG A 149 -29.63 7.66 -9.64
C ARG A 149 -30.09 9.11 -9.79
N ALA A 150 -30.90 9.42 -10.81
CA ALA A 150 -31.46 10.75 -11.02
C ALA A 150 -32.38 11.16 -9.86
N ARG A 151 -33.32 10.28 -9.47
CA ARG A 151 -34.24 10.53 -8.34
C ARG A 151 -33.50 10.82 -7.04
N LYS A 152 -32.44 10.06 -6.73
CA LYS A 152 -31.62 10.30 -5.53
C LYS A 152 -30.84 11.61 -5.62
N ARG A 153 -30.23 11.92 -6.77
CA ARG A 153 -29.54 13.21 -7.00
C ARG A 153 -30.46 14.40 -6.73
N GLU A 154 -31.67 14.37 -7.28
CA GLU A 154 -32.67 15.43 -7.07
C GLU A 154 -33.15 15.50 -5.62
N SER A 155 -33.35 14.34 -4.96
CA SER A 155 -33.75 14.33 -3.55
C SER A 155 -32.72 15.03 -2.64
N PHE A 156 -31.42 14.83 -2.87
CA PHE A 156 -30.36 15.50 -2.12
C PHE A 156 -30.24 16.99 -2.46
N ARG A 157 -30.52 17.38 -3.71
CA ARG A 157 -30.59 18.79 -4.12
C ARG A 157 -31.73 19.51 -3.39
N LEU A 158 -32.95 18.98 -3.48
CA LEU A 158 -34.14 19.55 -2.83
C LEU A 158 -34.00 19.62 -1.32
N GLN A 159 -33.39 18.62 -0.67
CA GLN A 159 -33.12 18.67 0.77
C GLN A 159 -32.16 19.80 1.15
N ARG A 160 -31.09 20.02 0.37
CA ARG A 160 -30.16 21.14 0.60
C ARG A 160 -30.85 22.49 0.41
N GLU A 161 -31.64 22.64 -0.66
CA GLU A 161 -32.40 23.86 -0.94
C GLU A 161 -33.44 24.13 0.17
N ARG A 162 -34.23 23.13 0.58
CA ARG A 162 -35.20 23.25 1.69
C ARG A 162 -34.54 23.61 3.01
N ARG A 163 -33.39 23.01 3.32
CA ARG A 163 -32.64 23.32 4.55
C ARG A 163 -32.06 24.73 4.52
N LYS A 164 -31.54 25.17 3.36
CA LYS A 164 -31.04 26.53 3.14
C LYS A 164 -32.18 27.54 3.29
N ALA A 165 -33.30 27.33 2.61
CA ALA A 165 -34.49 28.16 2.71
C ALA A 165 -35.05 28.22 4.14
N ARG A 166 -35.12 27.10 4.86
CA ARG A 166 -35.55 27.09 6.28
C ARG A 166 -34.59 27.87 7.16
N LYS A 167 -33.27 27.81 6.90
CA LYS A 167 -32.27 28.57 7.64
C LYS A 167 -32.42 30.06 7.35
N GLU A 168 -32.55 30.45 6.10
CA GLU A 168 -32.74 31.84 5.66
C GLU A 168 -34.07 32.41 6.17
N ALA A 169 -35.16 31.64 6.13
CA ALA A 169 -36.44 32.03 6.71
C ALA A 169 -36.40 32.13 8.25
N LYS A 170 -35.50 31.39 8.91
CA LYS A 170 -35.28 31.47 10.37
C LYS A 170 -34.32 32.60 10.76
N VAL A 171 -33.48 33.09 9.84
CA VAL A 171 -32.75 34.34 10.01
C VAL A 171 -33.79 35.45 9.85
N ALA A 172 -34.35 35.85 10.98
CA ALA A 172 -35.39 36.86 11.09
C ALA A 172 -35.03 38.13 10.29
N GLN A 173 -36.06 38.79 9.76
CA GLN A 173 -35.92 40.14 9.23
C GLN A 173 -35.17 41.00 10.26
N PRO A 174 -34.11 41.74 9.87
CA PRO A 174 -33.55 42.74 10.76
C PRO A 174 -34.71 43.66 11.11
N GLN A 175 -35.06 43.73 12.40
CA GLN A 175 -36.05 44.69 12.87
C GLN A 175 -35.63 46.06 12.32
N LEU A 176 -36.46 46.65 11.47
CA LEU A 176 -36.33 48.06 11.12
C LEU A 176 -36.52 48.82 12.44
N ILE A 177 -35.42 49.09 13.13
CA ILE A 177 -35.38 50.08 14.20
C ILE A 177 -35.61 51.40 13.48
N LEU A 178 -36.87 51.85 13.46
CA LEU A 178 -37.25 53.20 13.04
C LEU A 178 -36.61 54.18 14.02
N ALA A 179 -35.38 54.57 13.72
CA ALA A 179 -34.77 55.78 14.24
C ALA A 179 -35.37 56.98 13.48
N SER A 180 -36.59 57.35 13.81
CA SER A 180 -37.12 58.70 13.59
C SER A 180 -37.47 59.22 14.98
N ALA A 181 -36.49 59.80 15.67
CA ALA A 181 -36.33 61.25 15.73
C ALA A 181 -37.57 61.89 16.34
N ALA A 182 -37.42 62.28 17.61
CA ALA A 182 -38.33 63.15 18.32
C ALA A 182 -38.54 64.44 17.52
N ASP A 183 -39.78 64.91 17.45
CA ASP A 183 -40.10 66.33 17.46
C ASP A 183 -41.49 66.51 18.08
N ALA A 184 -41.49 67.14 19.25
CA ALA A 184 -42.65 67.66 19.92
C ALA A 184 -43.12 68.92 19.18
N THR A 185 -44.39 68.97 18.78
CA THR A 185 -45.10 70.25 18.65
C THR A 185 -46.53 70.07 19.11
N GLU A 186 -46.87 70.82 20.15
CA GLU A 186 -48.19 70.96 20.73
C GLU A 186 -49.15 71.58 19.71
N ASN A 187 -50.37 71.04 19.60
CA ASN A 187 -51.46 71.70 18.90
C ASN A 187 -52.34 72.43 19.93
N PRO A 188 -52.54 73.76 19.86
CA PRO A 188 -53.57 74.42 20.64
C PRO A 188 -54.94 74.21 19.97
N VAL A 189 -55.92 73.80 20.77
CA VAL A 189 -57.35 73.79 20.40
C VAL A 189 -57.90 75.21 20.55
N CYS A 190 -58.78 75.62 19.62
CA CYS A 190 -59.48 76.91 19.55
C CYS A 190 -60.13 77.34 20.87
#